data_AF-A0A819YPD2-F1
#
_entry.id   AF-A0A819YPD2-F1
#
_cell.length_a   1.000
_cell.length_b   1.000
_cell.length_c   1.000
_cell.angle_alpha   90.00
_cell.angle_beta   90.00
_cell.angle_gamma   90.00
#
_symmetry.space_group_name_H-M   'P 1'
#
loop_
_entity.id
_entity.type
_entity.pdbx_description
1 polymer ?
#
loop_
_entity_poly.entity_id
_entity_poly.type
_entity_poly.pdbx_seq_one_letter_code
_entity_poly.pdbx_strand_id
1 'polypeptide(L)'
;MATIWINIEKRLIGPLIIRRQVEPNGQLYDTERILMVSDWYNVVARRKLSSWYLSTNNPDGIEPIPDAVVVNGKFSQSLFVTTSNATRIRFRIINAAAFSMFTVSIDGLPLHIIELDQTAVVSCTVSSFSINAAQRVSFYVNLNEFNDTFVPPDLLPIKSVYIRFRADVEMYPVDIRNYIAPYATQYLPYPIFCNPLYLATLSFAPSDYPQAEQLHSTSYLKRDVVSVPASGWAKIRFLVNNPGVWLLNCQIDCHMDAGLILALIVGPKQLVAQGYTVTVNQLSFC
;
A
#
# COMPACT_ATOMS: atom_id res chain seq x y z
N MET A 1 23.62 10.82 14.26
CA MET A 1 22.16 10.62 14.27
C MET A 1 21.76 9.59 13.22
N ALA A 2 21.38 8.39 13.66
CA ALA A 2 20.80 7.38 12.79
C ALA A 2 19.29 7.62 12.70
N THR A 3 18.84 8.13 11.56
CA THR A 3 17.42 8.33 11.26
C THR A 3 16.77 6.95 11.07
N ILE A 4 15.82 6.59 11.93
CA ILE A 4 15.09 5.29 11.94
C ILE A 4 14.37 5.03 10.60
N TRP A 5 14.00 6.11 9.90
CA TRP A 5 13.12 6.10 8.74
C TRP A 5 13.77 5.60 7.45
N ILE A 6 15.10 5.71 7.31
CA ILE A 6 15.79 5.58 6.02
C ILE A 6 16.40 4.19 5.84
N ASN A 7 15.61 3.22 6.28
CA ASN A 7 15.97 1.82 6.39
C ASN A 7 15.17 0.95 5.40
N ILE A 8 14.10 1.49 4.80
CA ILE A 8 13.30 0.82 3.76
C ILE A 8 14.16 0.57 2.51
N GLU A 9 14.80 1.62 1.99
CA GLU A 9 15.81 1.54 0.93
C GLU A 9 17.03 0.65 1.29
N LYS A 10 17.36 0.54 2.59
CA LYS A 10 18.42 -0.34 3.09
C LYS A 10 17.93 -1.76 3.41
N ARG A 11 16.69 -2.09 3.04
CA ARG A 11 16.06 -3.40 3.17
C ARG A 11 15.91 -3.91 4.61
N LEU A 12 15.83 -3.00 5.58
CA LEU A 12 15.42 -3.30 6.95
C LEU A 12 13.88 -3.29 7.02
N ILE A 13 13.28 -4.23 6.27
CA ILE A 13 11.83 -4.38 6.11
C ILE A 13 11.45 -5.85 6.30
N GLY A 14 10.25 -6.10 6.82
CA GLY A 14 9.72 -7.43 7.01
C GLY A 14 8.21 -7.41 7.20
N PRO A 15 7.52 -8.54 6.96
CA PRO A 15 6.08 -8.60 7.11
C PRO A 15 5.71 -8.74 8.59
N LEU A 16 4.78 -7.92 9.08
CA LEU A 16 4.10 -8.13 10.36
C LEU A 16 2.69 -8.64 10.09
N ILE A 17 2.43 -9.91 10.40
CA ILE A 17 1.11 -10.52 10.26
C ILE A 17 0.50 -10.77 11.63
N ILE A 18 -0.65 -10.15 11.87
CA ILE A 18 -1.45 -10.36 13.07
C ILE A 18 -2.64 -11.23 12.68
N ARG A 19 -2.72 -12.44 13.25
CA ARG A 19 -3.85 -13.35 13.06
C ARG A 19 -4.85 -13.18 14.20
N ARG A 20 -6.14 -13.09 13.85
CA ARG A 20 -7.24 -13.09 14.80
C ARG A 20 -7.68 -14.51 15.08
N GLN A 21 -8.24 -14.75 16.27
CA GLN A 21 -8.86 -16.04 16.60
C GLN A 21 -10.02 -16.37 15.66
N VAL A 22 -10.80 -15.35 15.28
CA VAL A 22 -11.82 -15.43 14.24
C VAL A 22 -11.44 -14.45 13.13
N GLU A 23 -10.94 -14.96 12.02
CA GLU A 23 -10.60 -14.15 10.84
C GLU A 23 -11.88 -13.73 10.10
N PRO A 24 -12.13 -12.42 9.93
CA PRO A 24 -13.12 -11.96 8.96
C PRO A 24 -12.80 -12.55 7.58
N ASN A 25 -13.81 -13.03 6.87
CA ASN A 25 -13.65 -13.66 5.55
C ASN A 25 -12.80 -14.96 5.57
N GLY A 26 -12.50 -15.53 6.74
CA GLY A 26 -11.68 -16.75 6.87
C GLY A 26 -12.24 -17.98 6.15
N GLN A 27 -13.56 -18.04 5.96
CA GLN A 27 -14.26 -19.12 5.25
C GLN A 27 -14.06 -19.09 3.71
N LEU A 28 -13.54 -18.00 3.15
CA LEU A 28 -13.41 -17.80 1.70
C LEU A 28 -12.19 -18.49 1.09
N TYR A 29 -11.22 -18.92 1.90
CA TYR A 29 -9.96 -19.49 1.44
C TYR A 29 -9.50 -20.67 2.31
N ASP A 30 -8.68 -21.56 1.72
CA ASP A 30 -8.16 -22.76 2.39
C ASP A 30 -6.74 -22.54 2.93
N THR A 31 -5.95 -21.74 2.23
CA THR A 31 -4.56 -21.43 2.59
C THR A 31 -4.25 -19.97 2.31
N GLU A 32 -3.22 -19.44 2.99
CA GLU A 32 -2.70 -18.09 2.72
C GLU A 32 -1.23 -18.08 2.28
N ARG A 33 -0.84 -17.01 1.58
CA ARG A 33 0.53 -16.69 1.16
C ARG A 33 0.78 -15.20 1.36
N ILE A 34 1.99 -14.84 1.79
CA ILE A 34 2.40 -13.45 2.01
C ILE A 34 3.39 -13.08 0.92
N LEU A 35 3.13 -11.96 0.25
CA LEU A 35 3.95 -11.44 -0.84
C LEU A 35 4.36 -10.01 -0.48
N MET A 36 5.64 -9.81 -0.23
CA MET A 36 6.23 -8.48 -0.18
C MET A 36 6.75 -8.13 -1.57
N VAL A 37 6.24 -7.04 -2.13
CA VAL A 37 6.72 -6.46 -3.39
C VAL A 37 7.43 -5.14 -3.08
N SER A 38 8.55 -4.88 -3.73
CA SER A 38 9.33 -3.66 -3.56
C SER A 38 10.00 -3.30 -4.86
N ASP A 39 10.29 -2.03 -5.04
CA ASP A 39 11.29 -1.60 -6.00
C ASP A 39 12.70 -1.81 -5.45
N TRP A 40 13.69 -1.66 -6.32
CA TRP A 40 15.09 -1.83 -5.98
C TRP A 40 15.98 -0.86 -6.72
N TYR A 41 16.96 -0.34 -5.99
CA TYR A 41 18.00 0.56 -6.47
C TYR A 41 19.38 -0.07 -6.25
N ASN A 42 20.23 -0.01 -7.28
CA ASN A 42 21.60 -0.57 -7.31
C ASN A 42 22.61 0.31 -6.58
N VAL A 43 22.32 1.59 -6.48
CA VAL A 43 23.13 2.53 -5.69
C VAL A 43 22.76 2.42 -4.22
N VAL A 44 23.74 2.50 -3.31
CA VAL A 44 23.47 2.61 -1.87
C VAL A 44 22.57 3.83 -1.65
N ALA A 45 21.29 3.55 -1.44
CA ALA A 45 20.19 4.37 -1.88
C ALA A 45 20.07 5.71 -1.13
N ARG A 46 20.14 5.70 0.20
CA ARG A 46 19.95 6.90 1.03
C ARG A 46 20.72 8.15 0.61
N ARG A 47 22.03 8.02 0.39
CA ARG A 47 22.90 9.20 0.22
C ARG A 47 23.04 9.63 -1.23
N LYS A 48 22.46 8.88 -2.17
CA LYS A 48 22.47 9.21 -3.60
C LYS A 48 21.08 9.55 -4.11
N LEU A 49 20.03 8.84 -3.68
CA LEU A 49 18.66 9.08 -4.12
C LEU A 49 18.10 10.36 -3.50
N SER A 50 18.10 10.48 -2.17
CA SER A 50 17.65 11.71 -1.50
C SER A 50 18.58 12.89 -1.82
N SER A 51 19.89 12.68 -1.92
CA SER A 51 20.80 13.76 -2.32
C SER A 51 20.61 14.19 -3.77
N TRP A 52 20.23 13.28 -4.66
CA TRP A 52 19.90 13.59 -6.06
C TRP A 52 18.61 14.40 -6.12
N TYR A 53 17.57 13.93 -5.42
CA TYR A 53 16.27 14.59 -5.36
C TYR A 53 16.40 16.03 -4.80
N LEU A 54 17.19 16.20 -3.74
CA LEU A 54 17.42 17.49 -3.08
C LEU A 54 18.57 18.30 -3.69
N SER A 55 19.14 17.87 -4.82
CA SER A 55 20.29 18.51 -5.45
C SER A 55 19.90 19.77 -6.21
N THR A 56 20.75 20.79 -6.19
CA THR A 56 20.63 21.95 -7.09
C THR A 56 20.77 21.56 -8.57
N ASN A 57 21.35 20.39 -8.86
CA ASN A 57 21.46 19.84 -10.22
C ASN A 57 20.18 19.10 -10.67
N ASN A 58 19.16 19.03 -9.81
CA ASN A 58 17.84 18.47 -10.11
C ASN A 58 16.76 19.52 -9.78
N PRO A 59 16.76 20.67 -10.46
CA PRO A 59 15.88 21.79 -10.12
C PRO A 59 14.39 21.46 -10.27
N ASP A 60 14.05 20.49 -11.11
CA ASP A 60 12.69 20.03 -11.35
C ASP A 60 12.21 19.00 -10.32
N GLY A 61 13.10 18.56 -9.40
CA GLY A 61 12.77 17.57 -8.38
C GLY A 61 12.38 16.21 -8.97
N ILE A 62 13.08 15.76 -10.01
CA ILE A 62 12.79 14.50 -10.70
C ILE A 62 13.03 13.33 -9.74
N GLU A 63 12.00 12.49 -9.53
CA GLU A 63 12.11 11.28 -8.72
C GLU A 63 13.10 10.27 -9.33
N PRO A 64 13.88 9.58 -8.48
CA PRO A 64 14.79 8.57 -8.96
C PRO A 64 14.03 7.33 -9.44
N ILE A 65 14.31 6.91 -10.68
CA ILE A 65 13.73 5.71 -11.28
C ILE A 65 14.40 4.46 -10.69
N PRO A 66 13.64 3.48 -10.18
CA PRO A 66 14.21 2.22 -9.70
C PRO A 66 14.80 1.35 -10.80
N ASP A 67 15.82 0.57 -10.45
CA ASP A 67 16.53 -0.33 -11.37
C ASP A 67 15.80 -1.66 -11.58
N ALA A 68 15.05 -2.13 -10.58
CA ALA A 68 14.38 -3.42 -10.65
C ALA A 68 13.17 -3.55 -9.71
N VAL A 69 12.41 -4.63 -9.89
CA VAL A 69 11.35 -5.06 -8.98
C VAL A 69 11.81 -6.32 -8.25
N VAL A 70 11.47 -6.39 -6.96
CA VAL A 70 11.79 -7.51 -6.09
C VAL A 70 10.49 -8.02 -5.45
N VAL A 71 10.27 -9.33 -5.54
CA VAL A 71 9.16 -10.03 -4.88
C VAL A 71 9.75 -11.05 -3.90
N ASN A 72 9.41 -10.94 -2.61
CA ASN A 72 9.93 -11.77 -1.53
C ASN A 72 11.47 -11.92 -1.56
N GLY A 73 12.17 -10.81 -1.82
CA GLY A 73 13.64 -10.76 -1.85
C GLY A 73 14.29 -11.29 -3.13
N LYS A 74 13.52 -11.70 -4.15
CA LYS A 74 14.04 -12.15 -5.45
C LYS A 74 13.73 -11.15 -6.55
N PHE A 75 14.70 -10.88 -7.42
CA PHE A 75 14.50 -10.07 -8.63
C PHE A 75 13.52 -10.77 -9.56
N SER A 76 12.32 -10.23 -9.67
CA SER A 76 11.29 -10.73 -10.58
C SER A 76 10.13 -9.75 -10.65
N GLN A 77 9.56 -9.59 -11.84
CA GLN A 77 8.28 -8.91 -12.06
C GLN A 77 7.09 -9.89 -11.99
N SER A 78 7.37 -11.15 -11.69
CA SER A 78 6.35 -12.18 -11.56
C SER A 78 6.72 -13.25 -10.54
N LEU A 79 5.70 -13.90 -9.98
CA LEU A 79 5.90 -14.99 -9.04
C LEU A 79 5.07 -16.20 -9.45
N PHE A 80 5.76 -17.33 -9.58
CA PHE A 80 5.14 -18.64 -9.68
C PHE A 80 4.85 -19.18 -8.29
N VAL A 81 3.58 -19.48 -8.02
CA VAL A 81 3.14 -20.04 -6.74
C VAL A 81 2.60 -21.44 -6.96
N THR A 82 3.30 -22.45 -6.46
CA THR A 82 2.80 -23.82 -6.39
C THR A 82 1.78 -23.95 -5.28
N THR A 83 0.65 -24.57 -5.58
CA THR A 83 -0.46 -24.71 -4.63
C THR A 83 -0.53 -26.17 -4.20
N SER A 84 -0.39 -26.41 -2.91
CA SER A 84 -0.41 -27.75 -2.29
C SER A 84 -1.85 -28.26 -2.21
N ASN A 85 -2.40 -28.73 -3.34
CA ASN A 85 -3.77 -29.20 -3.56
C ASN A 85 -4.92 -28.20 -3.33
N ALA A 86 -4.69 -27.10 -2.59
CA ALA A 86 -5.66 -26.05 -2.30
C ALA A 86 -6.25 -25.43 -3.56
N THR A 87 -7.56 -25.18 -3.57
CA THR A 87 -8.26 -24.49 -4.67
C THR A 87 -8.52 -23.03 -4.36
N ARG A 88 -8.71 -22.65 -3.08
CA ARG A 88 -8.95 -21.26 -2.70
C ARG A 88 -7.78 -20.72 -1.89
N ILE A 89 -7.13 -19.68 -2.39
CA ILE A 89 -5.85 -19.21 -1.86
C ILE A 89 -5.93 -17.73 -1.61
N ARG A 90 -5.67 -17.32 -0.37
CA ARG A 90 -5.50 -15.92 0.00
C ARG A 90 -4.06 -15.48 -0.26
N PHE A 91 -3.89 -14.35 -0.92
CA PHE A 91 -2.64 -13.62 -1.01
C PHE A 91 -2.72 -12.34 -0.19
N ARG A 92 -1.73 -12.12 0.68
CA ARG A 92 -1.52 -10.87 1.41
C ARG A 92 -0.37 -10.13 0.75
N ILE A 93 -0.68 -9.11 -0.04
CA ILE A 93 0.34 -8.31 -0.71
C ILE A 93 0.68 -7.10 0.15
N ILE A 94 1.96 -6.88 0.35
CA ILE A 94 2.54 -5.72 1.04
C ILE A 94 3.44 -5.01 0.04
N ASN A 95 3.07 -3.79 -0.36
CA ASN A 95 3.97 -2.95 -1.12
C ASN A 95 4.93 -2.26 -0.14
N ALA A 96 6.18 -2.70 -0.14
CA ALA A 96 7.26 -2.17 0.68
C ALA A 96 8.28 -1.36 -0.15
N ALA A 97 7.88 -0.89 -1.33
CA ALA A 97 8.68 -0.01 -2.18
C ALA A 97 8.94 1.35 -1.51
N ALA A 98 10.05 1.97 -1.89
CA ALA A 98 10.40 3.33 -1.51
C ALA A 98 9.68 4.37 -2.40
N PHE A 99 9.22 3.97 -3.58
CA PHE A 99 8.58 4.86 -4.56
C PHE A 99 7.44 4.18 -5.31
N SER A 100 7.68 2.98 -5.84
CA SER A 100 6.85 2.41 -6.91
C SER A 100 5.46 1.99 -6.46
N MET A 101 4.49 2.26 -7.34
CA MET A 101 3.19 1.61 -7.33
C MET A 101 3.27 0.33 -8.18
N PHE A 102 2.53 -0.70 -7.78
CA PHE A 102 2.40 -1.93 -8.58
C PHE A 102 0.96 -2.16 -9.02
N THR A 103 0.76 -2.54 -10.27
CA THR A 103 -0.47 -3.19 -10.71
C THR A 103 -0.30 -4.70 -10.63
N VAL A 104 -1.24 -5.34 -9.92
CA VAL A 104 -1.28 -6.77 -9.65
C VAL A 104 -2.38 -7.40 -10.49
N SER A 105 -2.04 -8.45 -11.23
CA SER A 105 -3.00 -9.28 -11.97
C SER A 105 -2.58 -10.75 -11.99
N ILE A 106 -3.54 -11.63 -12.25
CA ILE A 106 -3.30 -13.05 -12.54
C ILE A 106 -4.03 -13.35 -13.83
N ASP A 107 -3.29 -13.80 -14.85
CA ASP A 107 -3.90 -14.11 -16.14
C ASP A 107 -4.88 -15.29 -15.98
N GLY A 108 -6.07 -15.15 -16.55
CA GLY A 108 -7.13 -16.16 -16.51
C GLY A 108 -7.82 -16.34 -15.16
N LEU A 109 -7.53 -15.54 -14.12
CA LEU A 109 -8.20 -15.65 -12.82
C LEU A 109 -8.70 -14.30 -12.30
N PRO A 110 -9.97 -14.22 -11.84
CA PRO A 110 -10.44 -13.07 -11.10
C PRO A 110 -9.78 -12.99 -9.72
N LEU A 111 -9.63 -11.76 -9.22
CA LEU A 111 -9.10 -11.45 -7.89
C LEU A 111 -10.24 -10.97 -7.00
N HIS A 112 -10.47 -11.63 -5.87
CA HIS A 112 -11.52 -11.24 -4.93
C HIS A 112 -10.90 -10.51 -3.73
N ILE A 113 -10.97 -9.18 -3.73
CA ILE A 113 -10.43 -8.33 -2.65
C ILE A 113 -11.28 -8.50 -1.39
N ILE A 114 -10.63 -8.80 -0.27
CA ILE A 114 -11.31 -9.10 1.01
C ILE A 114 -10.79 -8.30 2.20
N GLU A 115 -9.65 -7.62 2.06
CA GLU A 115 -9.10 -6.72 3.09
C GLU A 115 -8.17 -5.69 2.44
N LEU A 116 -8.27 -4.45 2.93
CA LEU A 116 -7.43 -3.31 2.56
C LEU A 116 -6.71 -2.80 3.81
N ASP A 117 -5.38 -2.75 3.74
CA ASP A 117 -4.45 -2.41 4.81
C ASP A 117 -4.58 -3.33 6.03
N GLN A 118 -5.58 -3.09 6.89
CA GLN A 118 -5.93 -3.92 8.06
C GLN A 118 -7.45 -4.02 8.27
N THR A 119 -8.23 -3.52 7.33
CA THR A 119 -9.69 -3.46 7.39
C THR A 119 -10.26 -4.52 6.46
N ALA A 120 -10.99 -5.47 7.04
CA ALA A 120 -11.78 -6.41 6.27
C ALA A 120 -12.86 -5.64 5.49
N VAL A 121 -13.03 -5.99 4.22
CA VAL A 121 -14.04 -5.39 3.34
C VAL A 121 -15.00 -6.45 2.84
N VAL A 122 -16.15 -6.01 2.34
CA VAL A 122 -17.04 -6.88 1.57
C VAL A 122 -16.31 -7.28 0.29
N SER A 123 -16.38 -8.56 -0.06
CA SER A 123 -15.66 -9.12 -1.20
C SER A 123 -16.02 -8.38 -2.50
N CYS A 124 -15.02 -7.91 -3.23
CA CYS A 124 -15.16 -7.27 -4.53
C CYS A 124 -14.27 -7.97 -5.55
N THR A 125 -14.83 -8.30 -6.72
CA THR A 125 -14.13 -9.04 -7.77
C THR A 125 -13.56 -8.10 -8.82
N VAL A 126 -12.26 -8.23 -9.13
CA VAL A 126 -11.54 -7.42 -10.11
C VAL A 126 -10.63 -8.29 -10.96
N SER A 127 -10.27 -7.85 -12.17
CA SER A 127 -9.26 -8.51 -13.01
C SER A 127 -7.83 -8.10 -12.64
N SER A 128 -7.67 -6.87 -12.15
CA SER A 128 -6.42 -6.34 -11.64
C SER A 128 -6.70 -5.24 -10.61
N PHE A 129 -5.70 -4.90 -9.82
CA PHE A 129 -5.74 -3.73 -8.94
C PHE A 129 -4.35 -3.12 -8.78
N SER A 130 -4.31 -1.82 -8.50
CA SER A 130 -3.06 -1.14 -8.16
C SER A 130 -2.83 -1.10 -6.64
N ILE A 131 -1.57 -1.06 -6.20
CA ILE A 131 -1.17 -0.98 -4.80
C ILE A 131 -0.01 0.00 -4.65
N ASN A 132 -0.23 1.09 -3.90
CA ASN A 132 0.79 2.12 -3.67
C ASN A 132 1.76 1.72 -2.56
N ALA A 133 2.89 2.44 -2.45
CA ALA A 133 3.86 2.26 -1.38
C ALA A 133 3.18 2.24 0.01
N ALA A 134 3.60 1.30 0.85
CA ALA A 134 3.02 0.93 2.15
C ALA A 134 1.55 0.47 2.18
N GLN A 135 0.81 0.44 1.07
CA GLN A 135 -0.51 -0.18 1.06
C GLN A 135 -0.38 -1.71 1.20
N ARG A 136 -1.39 -2.31 1.83
CA ARG A 136 -1.57 -3.77 1.85
C ARG A 136 -2.91 -4.14 1.28
N VAL A 137 -2.96 -5.21 0.49
CA VAL A 137 -4.20 -5.72 -0.06
C VAL A 137 -4.20 -7.22 0.12
N SER A 138 -5.28 -7.73 0.73
CA SER A 138 -5.57 -9.16 0.76
C SER A 138 -6.66 -9.47 -0.24
N PHE A 139 -6.41 -10.45 -1.10
CA PHE A 139 -7.41 -11.03 -1.97
C PHE A 139 -7.32 -12.55 -1.93
N TYR A 140 -8.38 -13.23 -2.35
CA TYR A 140 -8.28 -14.65 -2.66
C TYR A 140 -8.55 -14.90 -4.14
N VAL A 141 -8.04 -16.03 -4.61
CA VAL A 141 -8.36 -16.61 -5.91
C VAL A 141 -8.96 -17.98 -5.69
N ASN A 142 -9.88 -18.38 -6.56
CA ASN A 142 -10.37 -19.75 -6.63
C ASN A 142 -9.94 -20.36 -7.97
N LEU A 143 -9.09 -21.38 -7.92
CA LEU A 143 -8.51 -22.00 -9.10
C LEU A 143 -9.54 -22.68 -10.01
N ASN A 144 -10.75 -22.96 -9.50
CA ASN A 144 -11.85 -23.48 -10.31
C ASN A 144 -12.46 -22.42 -11.24
N GLU A 145 -12.13 -21.15 -11.05
CA GLU A 145 -12.55 -20.03 -11.90
C GLU A 145 -11.52 -19.72 -12.99
N PHE A 146 -10.48 -20.54 -13.13
CA PHE A 146 -9.46 -20.36 -14.16
C PHE A 146 -10.09 -20.46 -15.55
N ASN A 147 -9.91 -19.40 -16.33
CA ASN A 147 -10.38 -19.29 -17.70
C ASN A 147 -9.32 -18.53 -18.52
N ASP A 148 -8.39 -19.27 -19.12
CA ASP A 148 -7.41 -18.73 -20.07
C ASP A 148 -7.54 -19.48 -21.40
N THR A 149 -7.58 -18.72 -22.49
CA THR A 149 -7.62 -19.26 -23.86
C THR A 149 -6.24 -19.60 -24.39
N PHE A 150 -5.17 -19.15 -23.73
CA PHE A 150 -3.79 -19.28 -24.21
C PHE A 150 -3.03 -20.49 -23.65
N VAL A 151 -3.44 -21.02 -22.49
CA VAL A 151 -2.82 -22.20 -21.87
C VAL A 151 -3.83 -23.35 -21.84
N PRO A 152 -3.63 -24.43 -22.63
CA PRO A 152 -4.46 -25.62 -22.55
C PRO A 152 -4.56 -26.14 -21.11
N PRO A 153 -5.76 -26.44 -20.58
CA PRO A 153 -5.96 -26.92 -19.21
C PRO A 153 -5.09 -28.13 -18.84
N ASP A 154 -4.79 -28.99 -19.83
CA ASP A 154 -4.01 -30.23 -19.67
C ASP A 154 -2.50 -29.99 -19.46
N LEU A 155 -2.01 -28.76 -19.72
CA LEU A 155 -0.60 -28.38 -19.56
C LEU A 155 -0.29 -27.73 -18.20
N LEU A 156 -1.26 -27.63 -17.29
CA LEU A 156 -1.04 -27.23 -15.90
C LEU A 156 -1.20 -28.43 -14.94
N PRO A 157 -0.34 -29.47 -15.02
CA PRO A 157 -0.41 -30.63 -14.10
C PRO A 157 -0.13 -30.24 -12.64
N ILE A 158 0.37 -29.03 -12.41
CA ILE A 158 0.56 -28.42 -11.10
C ILE A 158 -0.45 -27.27 -11.02
N LYS A 159 -1.37 -27.32 -10.05
CA LYS A 159 -2.21 -26.16 -9.68
C LYS A 159 -1.27 -25.01 -9.30
N SER A 160 -1.00 -24.11 -10.22
CA SER A 160 -0.05 -23.02 -10.04
C SER A 160 -0.62 -21.73 -10.57
N VAL A 161 -0.21 -20.63 -9.94
CA VAL A 161 -0.65 -19.29 -10.29
C VAL A 161 0.56 -18.45 -10.67
N TYR A 162 0.42 -17.71 -11.78
CA TYR A 162 1.39 -16.70 -12.22
C TYR A 162 0.87 -15.32 -11.85
N ILE A 163 1.48 -14.71 -10.84
CA ILE A 163 1.12 -13.35 -10.40
C ILE A 163 2.04 -12.37 -11.11
N ARG A 164 1.46 -11.44 -11.86
CA ARG A 164 2.18 -10.37 -12.54
C ARG A 164 2.16 -9.11 -11.70
N PHE A 165 3.34 -8.51 -11.51
CA PHE A 165 3.54 -7.21 -10.91
C PHE A 165 4.09 -6.28 -11.98
N ARG A 166 3.26 -5.33 -12.43
CA ARG A 166 3.73 -4.25 -13.29
C ARG A 166 4.06 -3.06 -12.39
N ALA A 167 5.32 -2.63 -12.37
CA ALA A 167 5.66 -1.36 -11.75
C ALA A 167 5.15 -0.26 -12.67
N ASP A 168 4.27 0.58 -12.15
CA ASP A 168 3.77 1.73 -12.88
C ASP A 168 4.47 2.97 -12.35
N VAL A 169 5.12 3.69 -13.27
CA VAL A 169 5.59 5.06 -13.00
C VAL A 169 4.38 6.02 -13.01
N GLU A 170 3.28 5.59 -13.62
CA GLU A 170 1.98 6.26 -13.55
C GLU A 170 1.17 5.78 -12.34
N MET A 171 1.14 6.57 -11.29
CA MET A 171 0.27 6.33 -10.15
C MET A 171 -1.20 6.51 -10.63
N TYR A 172 -2.08 5.61 -10.24
CA TYR A 172 -3.53 5.77 -10.38
C TYR A 172 -4.14 5.38 -9.03
N PRO A 173 -5.19 6.07 -8.54
CA PRO A 173 -5.87 5.58 -7.35
C PRO A 173 -6.32 4.14 -7.60
N VAL A 174 -6.25 3.27 -6.59
CA VAL A 174 -6.80 1.90 -6.69
C VAL A 174 -8.24 2.04 -7.16
N ASP A 175 -8.48 1.77 -8.44
CA ASP A 175 -9.74 2.04 -9.07
C ASP A 175 -10.70 0.89 -8.78
N ILE A 176 -11.18 0.87 -7.54
CA ILE A 176 -12.34 0.06 -7.16
C ILE A 176 -13.64 0.69 -7.77
N ARG A 177 -13.53 1.79 -8.55
CA ARG A 177 -14.65 2.50 -9.19
C ARG A 177 -14.96 2.02 -10.62
N ASN A 178 -14.37 0.95 -11.14
CA ASN A 178 -14.82 0.38 -12.42
C ASN A 178 -16.29 -0.13 -12.41
N TYR A 179 -17.07 0.15 -11.35
CA TYR A 179 -18.52 0.08 -11.35
C TYR A 179 -19.27 1.43 -11.52
N ILE A 180 -18.59 2.58 -11.61
CA ILE A 180 -19.17 3.89 -12.03
C ILE A 180 -18.07 4.72 -12.75
N ALA A 181 -18.11 4.74 -14.08
CA ALA A 181 -17.18 5.39 -15.03
C ALA A 181 -17.27 6.94 -15.07
N PRO A 182 -16.59 7.66 -16.01
CA PRO A 182 -15.23 7.57 -16.60
C PRO A 182 -14.41 8.88 -16.32
N TYR A 183 -13.27 9.07 -17.00
CA TYR A 183 -12.36 10.24 -17.03
C TYR A 183 -11.09 10.10 -16.19
N ALA A 184 -10.13 9.35 -16.75
CA ALA A 184 -8.72 9.46 -16.44
C ALA A 184 -8.10 10.54 -17.35
N THR A 185 -7.55 11.60 -16.76
CA THR A 185 -6.55 12.44 -17.40
C THR A 185 -5.30 12.42 -16.52
N GLN A 186 -4.21 11.93 -17.11
CA GLN A 186 -2.86 11.75 -16.56
C GLN A 186 -2.44 12.83 -15.57
N TYR A 187 -2.18 12.47 -14.31
CA TYR A 187 -1.17 13.04 -13.38
C TYR A 187 -1.07 12.15 -12.11
N LEU A 188 0.13 12.01 -11.54
CA LEU A 188 0.51 11.00 -10.54
C LEU A 188 -0.01 11.26 -9.10
N PRO A 189 -0.90 10.44 -8.51
CA PRO A 189 -1.36 10.53 -7.12
C PRO A 189 -0.30 10.15 -6.08
N TYR A 190 -0.14 10.97 -5.04
CA TYR A 190 0.82 10.73 -3.96
C TYR A 190 0.20 9.88 -2.82
N PRO A 191 0.88 8.81 -2.33
CA PRO A 191 0.40 8.03 -1.20
C PRO A 191 0.68 8.75 0.13
N ILE A 192 -0.35 8.98 0.93
CA ILE A 192 -0.24 9.55 2.27
C ILE A 192 -0.38 8.44 3.32
N PHE A 193 0.63 8.29 4.17
CA PHE A 193 0.68 7.36 5.30
C PHE A 193 0.37 8.09 6.62
N CYS A 194 -0.37 7.44 7.52
CA CYS A 194 -0.61 7.92 8.88
C CYS A 194 -0.26 6.86 9.92
N ASN A 195 0.69 7.16 10.81
CA ASN A 195 0.95 6.35 12.03
C ASN A 195 -0.32 6.27 12.90
N PRO A 196 -0.52 5.21 13.73
CA PRO A 196 -1.85 4.65 14.00
C PRO A 196 -2.86 5.61 14.62
N LEU A 197 -3.49 6.35 13.71
CA LEU A 197 -4.76 7.01 13.82
C LEU A 197 -5.68 6.22 12.89
N TYR A 198 -6.83 5.78 13.39
CA TYR A 198 -7.82 5.11 12.56
C TYR A 198 -8.36 6.12 11.53
N LEU A 199 -7.87 6.08 10.29
CA LEU A 199 -8.33 6.96 9.21
C LEU A 199 -9.58 6.35 8.55
N ALA A 200 -10.60 7.16 8.37
CA ALA A 200 -11.70 6.94 7.46
C ALA A 200 -11.56 7.93 6.30
N THR A 201 -11.47 7.43 5.06
CA THR A 201 -11.41 8.29 3.88
C THR A 201 -12.80 8.71 3.43
N LEU A 202 -12.92 9.97 3.05
CA LEU A 202 -14.18 10.69 2.82
C LEU A 202 -14.36 11.12 1.36
N SER A 203 -13.82 10.35 0.42
CA SER A 203 -13.76 10.63 -1.03
C SER A 203 -12.50 11.39 -1.50
N PHE A 204 -12.19 11.18 -2.78
CA PHE A 204 -11.07 11.73 -3.53
C PHE A 204 -11.62 12.22 -4.88
N ALA A 205 -11.36 13.46 -5.27
CA ALA A 205 -11.86 14.02 -6.53
C ALA A 205 -10.81 14.87 -7.22
N PRO A 206 -10.65 14.75 -8.56
CA PRO A 206 -10.06 15.80 -9.36
C PRO A 206 -11.05 16.97 -9.42
N SER A 207 -10.59 18.17 -9.04
CA SER A 207 -11.22 19.48 -9.28
C SER A 207 -12.62 19.84 -8.71
N ASP A 208 -13.52 18.94 -8.33
CA ASP A 208 -14.92 19.31 -7.95
C ASP A 208 -15.30 19.08 -6.47
N TYR A 209 -14.68 19.84 -5.57
CA TYR A 209 -14.88 19.73 -4.11
C TYR A 209 -16.36 19.75 -3.62
N PRO A 210 -17.24 20.67 -4.08
CA PRO A 210 -18.58 20.80 -3.50
C PRO A 210 -19.55 19.67 -3.88
N GLN A 211 -19.44 19.11 -5.08
CA GLN A 211 -20.36 18.05 -5.56
C GLN A 211 -20.02 16.68 -4.98
N ALA A 212 -18.72 16.38 -4.81
CA ALA A 212 -18.27 15.11 -4.25
C ALA A 212 -18.67 14.93 -2.76
N GLU A 213 -18.79 16.02 -1.99
CA GLU A 213 -19.18 15.98 -0.58
C GLU A 213 -20.62 15.46 -0.37
N GLN A 214 -21.54 15.76 -1.29
CA GLN A 214 -22.95 15.37 -1.17
C GLN A 214 -23.20 13.88 -1.47
N LEU A 215 -22.36 13.25 -2.29
CA LEU A 215 -22.57 11.88 -2.80
C LEU A 215 -22.11 10.76 -1.85
N HIS A 216 -21.25 11.06 -0.86
CA HIS A 216 -20.51 10.03 -0.10
C HIS A 216 -20.72 10.11 1.42
N SER A 217 -21.93 10.47 1.88
CA SER A 217 -22.19 10.77 3.30
C SER A 217 -22.34 9.56 4.24
N THR A 218 -22.40 8.32 3.75
CA THR A 218 -22.82 7.16 4.59
C THR A 218 -21.89 5.95 4.63
N SER A 219 -20.84 5.85 3.81
CA SER A 219 -19.90 4.71 3.86
C SER A 219 -18.47 5.14 3.59
N TYR A 220 -17.59 4.97 4.58
CA TYR A 220 -16.19 5.35 4.51
C TYR A 220 -15.29 4.13 4.54
N LEU A 221 -14.34 4.05 3.60
CA LEU A 221 -13.28 3.06 3.67
C LEU A 221 -12.34 3.43 4.83
N LYS A 222 -12.14 2.49 5.74
CA LYS A 222 -11.20 2.63 6.84
C LYS A 222 -9.88 2.00 6.44
N ARG A 223 -8.78 2.75 6.48
CA ARG A 223 -7.45 2.26 6.11
C ARG A 223 -6.36 3.18 6.69
N ASP A 224 -5.08 2.93 6.45
CA ASP A 224 -4.00 3.77 7.00
C ASP A 224 -3.11 4.44 5.93
N VAL A 225 -3.23 4.02 4.66
CA VAL A 225 -2.56 4.69 3.53
C VAL A 225 -3.55 5.06 2.44
N VAL A 226 -3.59 6.33 2.07
CA VAL A 226 -4.60 6.88 1.15
C VAL A 226 -3.91 7.65 0.04
N SER A 227 -4.34 7.46 -1.20
CA SER A 227 -3.76 8.20 -2.33
C SER A 227 -4.48 9.53 -2.48
N VAL A 228 -3.72 10.61 -2.67
CA VAL A 228 -4.26 11.93 -3.05
C VAL A 228 -4.08 12.08 -4.56
N PRO A 229 -5.17 12.24 -5.33
CA PRO A 229 -5.08 12.56 -6.76
C PRO A 229 -4.21 13.78 -7.00
N ALA A 230 -3.38 13.73 -8.03
CA ALA A 230 -2.63 14.90 -8.48
C ALA A 230 -3.58 16.07 -8.77
N SER A 231 -3.19 17.28 -8.35
CA SER A 231 -4.02 18.49 -8.46
C SER A 231 -5.43 18.34 -7.86
N GLY A 232 -5.64 17.32 -7.03
CA GLY A 232 -6.88 17.01 -6.36
C GLY A 232 -6.72 17.05 -4.85
N TRP A 233 -7.63 16.38 -4.17
CA TRP A 233 -7.67 16.36 -2.71
C TRP A 233 -8.16 15.00 -2.22
N ALA A 234 -7.82 14.68 -0.97
CA ALA A 234 -8.47 13.61 -0.22
C ALA A 234 -8.97 14.18 1.10
N LYS A 235 -10.19 13.81 1.48
CA LYS A 235 -10.75 14.17 2.78
C LYS A 235 -10.58 12.99 3.72
N ILE A 236 -10.02 13.25 4.89
CA ILE A 236 -9.71 12.22 5.89
C ILE A 236 -10.39 12.62 7.19
N ARG A 237 -11.10 11.67 7.82
CA ARG A 237 -11.68 11.82 9.15
C ARG A 237 -11.12 10.73 10.04
N PHE A 238 -10.73 11.09 11.25
CA PHE A 238 -10.26 10.14 12.25
C PHE A 238 -10.82 10.49 13.62
N LEU A 239 -10.88 9.49 14.51
CA LEU A 239 -11.26 9.70 15.91
C LEU A 239 -10.03 10.13 16.69
N VAL A 240 -10.14 11.25 17.42
CA VAL A 240 -9.06 11.80 18.26
C VAL A 240 -9.10 11.16 19.65
N ASN A 241 -8.88 9.84 19.70
CA ASN A 241 -9.01 9.04 20.92
C ASN A 241 -7.71 8.32 21.33
N ASN A 242 -6.60 8.61 20.66
CA ASN A 242 -5.31 7.98 20.88
C ASN A 242 -4.24 9.06 21.15
N PRO A 243 -4.00 9.44 22.42
CA PRO A 243 -3.02 10.48 22.76
C PRO A 243 -1.60 10.10 22.34
N GLY A 244 -0.87 11.03 21.73
CA GLY A 244 0.46 10.78 21.17
C GLY A 244 0.92 11.85 20.20
N VAL A 245 2.12 11.65 19.64
CA VAL A 245 2.62 12.41 18.48
C VAL A 245 2.59 11.48 17.28
N TRP A 246 1.76 11.81 16.30
CA TRP A 246 1.51 10.98 15.12
C TRP A 246 2.01 11.66 13.87
N LEU A 247 2.82 10.97 13.07
CA LEU A 247 3.28 11.50 11.79
C LEU A 247 2.26 11.20 10.69
N LEU A 248 1.99 12.22 9.88
CA LEU A 248 1.29 12.13 8.60
C LEU A 248 2.28 12.58 7.53
N ASN A 249 2.58 11.73 6.55
CA ASN A 249 3.61 12.00 5.55
C ASN A 249 3.27 11.38 4.18
N CYS A 250 3.99 11.80 3.14
CA CYS A 250 4.06 11.04 1.90
C CYS A 250 4.95 9.81 2.10
N GLN A 251 4.50 8.65 1.63
CA GLN A 251 5.24 7.40 1.75
C GLN A 251 6.20 7.13 0.57
N ILE A 252 6.41 8.14 -0.27
CA ILE A 252 7.51 8.17 -1.22
C ILE A 252 8.71 8.73 -0.47
N ASP A 253 9.78 7.94 -0.36
CA ASP A 253 10.92 8.25 0.52
C ASP A 253 11.55 9.61 0.19
N CYS A 254 11.74 9.94 -1.09
CA CYS A 254 12.31 11.22 -1.49
C CYS A 254 11.41 12.43 -1.18
N HIS A 255 10.08 12.27 -1.22
CA HIS A 255 9.13 13.33 -0.87
C HIS A 255 9.10 13.56 0.64
N MET A 256 9.13 12.48 1.43
CA MET A 256 9.26 12.58 2.88
C MET A 256 10.56 13.29 3.27
N ASP A 257 11.67 12.92 2.64
CA ASP A 257 12.99 13.54 2.87
C ASP A 257 13.02 15.02 2.47
N ALA A 258 12.23 15.42 1.47
CA ALA A 258 12.03 16.82 1.10
C ALA A 258 11.10 17.60 2.04
N GLY A 259 10.55 16.95 3.06
CA GLY A 259 9.76 17.59 4.11
C GLY A 259 8.25 17.46 3.93
N LEU A 260 7.76 16.54 3.09
CA LEU A 260 6.33 16.23 2.96
C LEU A 260 5.85 15.38 4.15
N ILE A 261 5.95 15.97 5.34
CA ILE A 261 5.67 15.37 6.63
C ILE A 261 5.11 16.41 7.59
N LEU A 262 4.16 16.02 8.41
CA LEU A 262 3.65 16.80 9.51
C LEU A 262 3.44 15.94 10.76
N ALA A 263 3.49 16.58 11.92
CA ALA A 263 3.25 15.94 13.22
C ALA A 263 1.92 16.41 13.81
N LEU A 264 1.06 15.45 14.17
CA LEU A 264 -0.19 15.65 14.88
C LEU A 264 0.03 15.38 16.36
N ILE A 265 -0.08 16.40 17.20
CA ILE A 265 0.02 16.28 18.65
C ILE A 265 -1.40 16.09 19.21
N VAL A 266 -1.69 14.89 19.70
CA VAL A 266 -3.02 14.49 20.15
C VAL A 266 -3.02 14.28 21.66
N GLY A 267 -3.98 14.91 22.36
CA GLY A 267 -4.24 14.70 23.78
C GLY A 267 -3.05 14.92 24.74
N PRO A 268 -2.23 16.00 24.62
CA PRO A 268 -1.05 16.17 25.48
C PRO A 268 -1.40 16.23 26.97
N LYS A 269 -2.51 16.89 27.34
CA LYS A 269 -3.00 16.91 28.73
C LYS A 269 -3.42 15.53 29.22
N GLN A 270 -4.01 14.72 28.33
CA GLN A 270 -4.42 13.35 28.64
C GLN A 270 -3.19 12.44 28.84
N LEU A 271 -2.14 12.59 28.03
CA LEU A 271 -0.86 11.88 28.24
C LEU A 271 -0.26 12.18 29.62
N VAL A 272 -0.23 13.46 30.00
CA VAL A 272 0.27 13.88 31.33
C VAL A 272 -0.60 13.31 32.44
N ALA A 273 -1.93 13.38 32.30
CA ALA A 273 -2.86 12.84 33.29
C ALA A 273 -2.78 11.30 33.43
N GLN A 274 -2.41 10.60 32.35
CA GLN A 274 -2.14 9.15 32.36
C GLN A 274 -0.78 8.78 32.97
N GLY A 275 0.02 9.77 33.39
CA GLY A 275 1.34 9.54 33.97
C GLY A 275 2.38 9.10 32.96
N TYR A 276 2.20 9.42 31.66
CA TYR A 276 3.20 9.10 30.66
C TYR A 276 4.52 9.82 31.00
N THR A 277 5.59 9.04 31.13
CA THR A 277 6.94 9.53 31.41
C THR A 277 7.92 8.95 30.39
N VAL A 278 8.91 9.74 29.98
CA VAL A 278 9.99 9.26 29.12
C VAL A 278 10.88 8.36 29.97
N THR A 279 11.03 7.11 29.54
CA THR A 279 11.84 6.11 30.25
C THR A 279 13.33 6.42 30.16
N VAL A 280 14.12 5.91 31.11
CA VAL A 280 15.60 6.01 31.08
C VAL A 280 16.17 5.45 29.77
N ASN A 281 15.61 4.34 29.28
CA ASN A 281 16.02 3.77 28.01
C ASN A 281 15.77 4.72 26.84
N GLN A 282 14.59 5.34 26.77
CA GLN A 282 14.29 6.33 25.73
C GLN A 282 15.22 7.54 25.81
N LEU A 283 15.51 8.04 27.01
CA LEU A 283 16.46 9.14 27.22
C LEU A 283 17.88 8.75 26.80
N SER A 284 18.29 7.49 26.98
CA SER A 284 19.64 7.02 26.60
C SER A 284 19.87 6.97 25.08
N PHE A 285 18.81 7.01 24.27
CA PHE A 285 18.91 7.08 22.81
C PHE A 285 19.04 8.53 22.27
N CYS A 286 18.75 9.54 23.10
CA CYS A 286 18.87 10.96 22.75
C CYS A 286 20.32 11.44 22.86
#